data_AF-A0A176S304-F1
#
_entry.id   AF-A0A176S304-F1
#
_cell.length_a   1.000
_cell.length_b   1.000
_cell.length_c   1.000
_cell.angle_alpha   90.00
_cell.angle_beta   90.00
_cell.angle_gamma   90.00
#
_symmetry.space_group_name_H-M   'P 1'
#
loop_
_entity.id
_entity.type
_entity.pdbx_description
1 polymer ?
#
loop_
_entity_poly.entity_id
_entity_poly.type
_entity_poly.pdbx_seq_one_letter_code
_entity_poly.pdbx_strand_id
1 'polypeptide(L)' 'MEVYVDGKVLVMNDYHKLDIVGVKAKGIQSKTMDKGQKQELEMFAQAIKQGGEWPIPLWQQVQAMEIAFEVEEKKSE' A
#
# COMPACT_ATOMS: atom_id res chain seq x y z
N MET A 1 -4.34 -8.90 -2.81
CA MET A 1 -4.35 -8.47 -1.38
C MET A 1 -5.80 -8.49 -0.92
N GLU A 2 -6.05 -8.92 0.31
CA GLU A 2 -7.40 -8.97 0.89
C GLU A 2 -7.42 -8.23 2.21
N VAL A 3 -8.42 -7.38 2.41
CA VAL A 3 -8.64 -6.62 3.66
C VAL A 3 -10.02 -6.98 4.21
N TYR A 4 -10.04 -7.47 5.44
CA TYR A 4 -11.24 -7.89 6.16
C TYR A 4 -11.62 -6.82 7.19
N VAL A 5 -12.79 -6.20 7.03
CA VAL A 5 -13.22 -5.09 7.89
C VAL A 5 -14.75 -5.00 7.96
N ASP A 6 -15.31 -4.90 9.17
CA ASP A 6 -16.74 -4.66 9.42
C ASP A 6 -17.71 -5.51 8.58
N GLY A 7 -17.47 -6.81 8.52
CA GLY A 7 -18.29 -7.77 7.75
C GLY A 7 -18.12 -7.66 6.23
N LYS A 8 -17.10 -6.96 5.75
CA LYS A 8 -16.78 -6.76 4.34
C LYS A 8 -15.40 -7.32 4.02
N VAL A 9 -15.22 -7.71 2.77
CA VAL A 9 -13.92 -8.13 2.23
C VAL A 9 -13.60 -7.28 1.02
N LEU A 10 -12.50 -6.55 1.07
CA LEU A 10 -11.97 -5.79 -0.06
C LEU A 10 -10.84 -6.61 -0.70
N VAL A 11 -11.03 -6.99 -1.95
CA VAL A 11 -10.08 -7.81 -2.71
C VAL A 11 -9.45 -6.96 -3.80
N MET A 12 -8.16 -6.71 -3.67
CA MET A 12 -7.37 -6.01 -4.67
C MET A 12 -6.66 -7.01 -5.58
N ASN A 13 -7.07 -6.99 -6.85
CA ASN A 13 -6.56 -7.82 -7.93
C ASN A 13 -5.57 -7.01 -8.79
N ASP A 14 -4.29 -7.31 -8.62
CA ASP A 14 -3.16 -6.76 -9.40
C ASP A 14 -3.19 -5.25 -9.62
N TYR A 15 -3.64 -4.47 -8.63
CA TYR A 15 -3.76 -3.00 -8.70
C TYR A 15 -4.63 -2.50 -9.89
N HIS A 16 -5.42 -3.39 -10.49
CA HIS A 16 -6.26 -3.11 -11.65
C HIS A 16 -7.74 -3.11 -11.27
N LYS A 17 -8.12 -3.94 -10.30
CA LYS A 17 -9.52 -4.11 -9.88
C LYS A 17 -9.61 -4.25 -8.35
N LEU A 18 -10.59 -3.58 -7.78
CA LEU A 18 -11.00 -3.69 -6.38
C LEU A 18 -12.41 -4.26 -6.32
N ASP A 19 -12.54 -5.49 -5.83
CA ASP A 19 -13.83 -6.14 -5.56
C ASP A 19 -14.20 -5.93 -4.08
N ILE A 20 -15.48 -5.67 -3.82
CA ILE A 20 -16.00 -5.45 -2.47
C ILE A 20 -17.12 -6.45 -2.22
N VAL A 21 -16.90 -7.36 -1.27
CA VAL A 21 -17.86 -8.38 -0.83
C VAL A 21 -18.51 -7.94 0.47
N GLY A 22 -19.80 -8.25 0.65
CA GLY A 22 -20.56 -7.95 1.88
C GLY A 22 -21.40 -6.67 1.80
N VAL A 23 -21.31 -5.89 0.71
CA VAL A 23 -22.19 -4.73 0.45
C VAL A 23 -22.57 -4.64 -1.02
N LYS A 24 -23.68 -3.96 -1.33
CA LYS A 24 -24.04 -3.58 -2.70
C LYS A 24 -23.30 -2.29 -3.12
N ALA A 25 -21.97 -2.34 -3.18
CA ALA A 25 -21.15 -1.26 -3.72
C ALA A 25 -20.55 -1.69 -5.05
N LYS A 26 -20.41 -0.74 -5.99
CA LYS A 26 -19.64 -0.99 -7.22
C LYS A 26 -18.16 -1.01 -6.86
N GLY A 27 -17.48 -2.08 -7.26
CA GLY A 27 -16.02 -2.13 -7.24
C GLY A 27 -15.38 -1.08 -8.15
N ILE A 28 -14.08 -0.91 -8.03
CA ILE A 28 -13.29 0.00 -8.87
C ILE A 28 -12.53 -0.83 -9.89
N GLN A 29 -12.50 -0.38 -11.15
CA GLN A 29 -11.68 -0.99 -12.19
C GLN A 29 -10.97 0.12 -12.97
N SER A 30 -9.65 0.03 -13.04
CA SER A 30 -8.83 0.88 -13.90
C SER A 30 -8.63 0.21 -15.25
N LYS A 31 -8.21 0.98 -16.28
CA LYS A 31 -7.73 0.44 -17.56
C LYS A 31 -6.24 0.13 -17.54
N THR A 32 -5.52 0.77 -16.63
CA THR A 32 -4.07 0.67 -16.50
C THR A 32 -3.74 0.26 -15.08
N MET A 33 -2.77 -0.65 -14.95
CA MET A 33 -2.21 -0.99 -13.65
C MET A 33 -1.44 0.22 -13.13
N ASP A 34 -1.91 0.78 -12.02
CA ASP A 34 -1.24 1.88 -11.34
C ASP A 34 -0.87 1.44 -9.92
N LYS A 35 0.43 1.36 -9.66
CA LYS A 35 0.99 0.94 -8.36
C LYS A 35 1.41 2.12 -7.49
N GLY A 36 1.23 3.37 -7.95
CA GLY A 36 1.58 4.56 -7.18
C GLY A 36 3.02 5.06 -7.32
N GLN A 37 3.89 4.36 -8.05
CA GLN A 37 5.33 4.68 -8.15
C GLN A 37 5.60 6.09 -8.69
N LYS A 38 4.80 6.53 -9.68
CA LYS A 38 4.92 7.88 -10.25
C LYS A 38 4.55 8.93 -9.19
N GLN A 39 3.45 8.71 -8.48
CA GLN A 39 2.96 9.59 -7.42
C GLN A 39 3.96 9.68 -6.27
N GLU A 40 4.59 8.56 -5.89
CA GLU A 40 5.66 8.54 -4.88
C GLU A 40 6.85 9.42 -5.30
N LEU A 41 7.31 9.32 -6.55
CA LEU A 41 8.40 10.15 -7.06
C LEU A 41 8.03 11.63 -7.11
N GLU A 42 6.79 11.96 -7.50
CA GLU A 42 6.28 13.33 -7.50
C GLU A 42 6.24 13.92 -6.09
N MET A 43 5.69 13.17 -5.13
CA MET A 43 5.66 13.56 -3.71
C MET A 43 7.06 13.70 -3.11
N PHE A 44 7.98 12.82 -3.49
CA PHE A 44 9.37 12.87 -3.03
C PHE A 44 10.08 14.12 -3.56
N ALA A 45 9.94 14.40 -4.85
CA ALA A 45 10.50 15.60 -5.46
C ALA A 45 9.91 16.87 -4.84
N GLN A 46 8.62 16.86 -4.50
CA GLN A 46 7.97 17.97 -3.81
C GLN A 46 8.54 18.17 -2.39
N ALA A 47 8.65 17.10 -1.60
CA ALA A 47 9.18 17.16 -0.24
C ALA A 47 10.62 17.70 -0.19
N ILE A 48 11.47 17.31 -1.15
CA ILE A 48 12.84 17.85 -1.24
C ILE A 48 12.85 19.33 -1.60
N LYS A 49 12.04 19.74 -2.57
CA LYS A 49 12.09 21.11 -3.12
C LYS A 49 11.41 22.13 -2.22
N GLN A 50 10.31 21.74 -1.57
CA GLN A 50 9.41 22.65 -0.87
C GLN A 50 9.39 22.38 0.64
N GLY A 51 10.05 21.33 1.12
CA GLY A 51 9.82 20.80 2.46
C GLY A 51 8.44 20.12 2.55
N GLY A 52 8.04 19.79 3.78
CA GLY A 52 6.78 19.11 4.06
C GLY A 52 6.97 17.65 4.47
N GLU A 53 5.87 16.90 4.49
CA GLU A 53 5.90 15.49 4.87
C GLU A 53 6.58 14.64 3.80
N TRP A 54 7.50 13.78 4.23
CA TRP A 54 8.07 12.76 3.36
C TRP A 54 6.98 11.74 3.01
N PRO A 55 6.77 11.39 1.71
CA PRO A 55 5.80 10.36 1.31
C PRO A 55 5.84 9.05 2.12
N ILE A 56 7.02 8.62 2.59
CA ILE A 56 7.16 7.51 3.53
C ILE A 56 8.05 7.99 4.68
N PRO A 57 7.48 8.39 5.83
CA PRO A 57 8.26 8.88 6.97
C PRO A 57 9.30 7.87 7.46
N LEU A 58 10.43 8.36 7.99
CA LEU A 58 11.56 7.53 8.42
C LEU A 58 11.14 6.40 9.38
N TRP A 59 10.27 6.71 10.35
CA TRP A 59 9.82 5.71 11.33
C TRP A 59 9.06 4.54 10.69
N GLN A 60 8.30 4.78 9.60
CA GLN A 60 7.61 3.71 8.86
C GLN A 60 8.62 2.83 8.13
N GLN A 61 9.67 3.42 7.57
CA GLN A 61 10.74 2.67 6.89
C GLN A 61 11.50 1.77 7.88
N VAL A 62 11.83 2.31 9.06
CA VAL A 62 12.49 1.55 10.14
C VAL A 62 11.60 0.39 10.59
N GLN A 63 10.32 0.66 10.90
CA GLN A 63 9.37 -0.37 11.32
C GLN A 63 9.22 -1.49 10.27
N ALA A 64 9.10 -1.13 8.99
CA ALA A 64 8.98 -2.11 7.91
C ALA A 64 10.22 -3.03 7.82
N MET A 65 11.41 -2.48 8.05
CA MET A 65 12.66 -3.23 8.04
C MET A 65 12.80 -4.13 9.27
N GLU A 66 12.42 -3.66 10.45
CA GLU A 66 12.39 -4.48 11.67
C GLU A 66 11.51 -5.72 11.51
N ILE A 67 10.31 -5.54 10.94
CA ILE A 67 9.40 -6.66 10.62
C ILE A 67 10.03 -7.61 9.61
N ALA A 68 10.71 -7.08 8.57
CA ALA A 68 11.36 -7.91 7.57
C ALA A 68 12.48 -8.78 8.17
N PHE A 69 13.29 -8.22 9.09
CA PHE A 69 14.32 -8.98 9.80
C PHE A 69 13.72 -10.03 10.72
N GLU A 70 12.67 -9.71 11.48
CA GLU A 70 12.00 -10.66 12.37
C GLU A 70 11.39 -11.84 11.59
N VAL A 71 10.83 -11.59 10.40
CA VAL A 71 10.29 -12.66 9.53
C VAL A 71 11.40 -13.57 9.00
N GLU A 72 12.57 -13.00 8.66
CA GLU A 72 13.70 -13.79 8.13
C GLU A 72 14.35 -14.66 9.21
N GLU A 73 14.46 -14.13 10.44
CA GLU A 73 14.94 -14.88 11.59
C GLU A 73 14.04 -16.11 11.87
N LYS A 74 12.72 -15.91 11.93
CA LYS A 74 11.75 -16.99 12.17
C LYS A 74 11.68 -18.06 11.07
N LYS A 75 12.13 -17.76 9.85
CA LYS A 75 12.21 -18.75 8.75
C LYS A 75 13.44 -19.65 8.85
N SER A 76 14.45 -19.22 9.58
CA SER A 76 15.73 -19.92 9.71
C SER A 76 15.74 -20.93 10.87
N GLU A 77 14.68 -20.97 11.67
CA GLU A 77 14.38 -21.95 12.74
C GLU A 77 13.56 -23.15 12.21
#